data_AF-A0A8H3WPJ5-F1
#
_entry.id   AF-A0A8H3WPJ5-F1
#
_cell.length_a   1.000
_cell.length_b   1.000
_cell.length_c   1.000
_cell.angle_alpha   90.00
_cell.angle_beta   90.00
_cell.angle_gamma   90.00
#
_symmetry.space_group_name_H-M   'P 1'
#
loop_
_entity.id
_entity.type
_entity.pdbx_description
1 polymer ?
#
loop_
_entity_poly.entity_id
_entity_poly.type
_entity_poly.pdbx_seq_one_letter_code
_entity_poly.pdbx_strand_id
1 'polypeptide(L)'
;MSHLAIGNPVRFQDWFSTFGPRLQNISTGVCNETLNAYIADYRNLNTRTCDLHLDCILAETSESTKAKIASAAIFLGILPSMLSMMGPSMTQLTLLSARRPLLAILIALGSTAFCLDRLFHIETPADILSMVQGERFIPRIRSSRWGVVVSIAEYLFIGAAVFNVIDLAVRVGDYTVMSFQCNIWFFPLIWVLSVTFIFLLVAIPFQFSAIAKHIRNRTGTTSVHPVDAGPEGPDDAQWTPLPPRAEWASPSGTFSRQNSGTSVSKFMLRELTPGLRHPSLKVAEVPQFEPWVAVLFGVGSFFAAFHIILGTGWFSSILFLSPGDAIRVIMRFFASSVVCRLVVMVELASMKSQEMPRG
;
A
#
# COMPACT_ATOMS: atom_id res chain seq x y z
N MET A 1 24.64 1.63 4.68
CA MET A 1 24.49 2.56 3.55
C MET A 1 25.35 2.01 2.42
N SER A 2 24.85 2.06 1.18
CA SER A 2 25.45 1.50 -0.07
C SER A 2 25.11 0.05 -0.45
N HIS A 3 23.82 -0.30 -0.67
CA HIS A 3 23.45 -1.57 -1.33
C HIS A 3 22.38 -1.39 -2.43
N LEU A 4 22.51 -0.34 -3.25
CA LEU A 4 21.82 -0.26 -4.55
C LEU A 4 22.83 -0.38 -5.69
N ALA A 5 23.74 -1.36 -5.58
CA ALA A 5 24.56 -1.75 -6.71
C ALA A 5 23.70 -2.66 -7.61
N ILE A 6 23.38 -2.17 -8.80
CA ILE A 6 22.68 -2.90 -9.86
C ILE A 6 23.66 -3.92 -10.48
N GLY A 7 23.97 -4.95 -9.72
CA GLY A 7 24.79 -6.10 -10.13
C GLY A 7 24.34 -7.31 -9.35
N ASN A 8 24.52 -8.52 -9.88
CA ASN A 8 24.26 -9.73 -9.11
C ASN A 8 25.25 -9.77 -7.94
N PRO A 9 24.79 -9.65 -6.68
CA PRO A 9 25.67 -9.79 -5.55
C PRO A 9 26.23 -11.21 -5.55
N VAL A 10 27.52 -11.33 -5.25
CA VAL A 10 28.15 -12.63 -5.08
C VAL A 10 27.49 -13.29 -3.88
N ARG A 11 26.92 -14.48 -4.07
CA ARG A 11 26.25 -15.20 -2.99
C ARG A 11 27.27 -15.76 -1.99
N PHE A 12 26.75 -16.18 -0.83
CA PHE A 12 27.53 -16.84 0.22
C PHE A 12 28.60 -15.95 0.89
N GLN A 13 28.50 -14.63 0.74
CA GLN A 13 29.39 -13.67 1.40
C GLN A 13 28.84 -13.20 2.74
N ASP A 14 27.52 -13.02 2.81
CA ASP A 14 26.82 -12.48 3.96
C ASP A 14 25.68 -13.42 4.37
N TRP A 15 25.39 -13.43 5.68
CA TRP A 15 24.46 -14.36 6.29
C TRP A 15 23.63 -13.71 7.39
N PHE A 16 22.47 -14.26 7.69
CA PHE A 16 21.69 -13.85 8.87
C PHE A 16 22.41 -14.18 10.18
N SER A 17 22.29 -13.25 11.14
CA SER A 17 23.10 -13.21 12.37
C SER A 17 23.19 -14.52 13.16
N THR A 18 22.11 -15.30 13.25
CA THR A 18 22.06 -16.48 14.13
C THR A 18 22.91 -17.63 13.63
N PHE A 19 22.95 -17.87 12.31
CA PHE A 19 23.74 -18.94 11.71
C PHE A 19 25.00 -18.45 11.01
N GLY A 20 25.13 -17.13 10.80
CA GLY A 20 26.15 -16.53 9.95
C GLY A 20 27.58 -16.93 10.27
N PRO A 21 28.07 -16.79 11.52
CA PRO A 21 29.47 -17.14 11.83
C PRO A 21 29.81 -18.60 11.52
N ARG A 22 28.85 -19.51 11.73
CA ARG A 22 29.04 -20.95 11.48
C ARG A 22 28.99 -21.26 9.99
N LEU A 23 28.00 -20.71 9.26
CA LEU A 23 27.87 -20.91 7.82
C LEU A 23 29.04 -20.29 7.07
N GLN A 24 29.52 -19.13 7.50
CA GLN A 24 30.72 -18.51 6.94
C GLN A 24 31.94 -19.42 7.10
N ASN A 25 32.18 -19.96 8.30
CA ASN A 25 33.31 -20.86 8.54
C ASN A 25 33.24 -22.14 7.70
N ILE A 26 32.04 -22.72 7.53
CA ILE A 26 31.83 -23.88 6.66
C ILE A 26 32.11 -23.50 5.19
N SER A 27 31.53 -22.38 4.72
CA SER A 27 31.64 -21.92 3.34
C SER A 27 33.08 -21.61 2.94
N THR A 28 33.83 -20.85 3.76
CA THR A 28 35.22 -20.46 3.44
C THR A 28 36.28 -21.45 3.92
N GLY A 29 35.90 -22.41 4.78
CA GLY A 29 36.78 -23.44 5.30
C GLY A 29 36.65 -24.73 4.50
N VAL A 30 35.78 -25.62 4.96
CA VAL A 30 35.60 -26.97 4.39
C VAL A 30 35.11 -26.90 2.93
N CYS A 31 34.21 -25.97 2.62
CA CYS A 31 33.61 -25.81 1.29
C CYS A 31 34.33 -24.78 0.40
N ASN A 32 35.58 -24.44 0.69
CA ASN A 32 36.31 -23.40 -0.03
C ASN A 32 36.50 -23.73 -1.52
N GLU A 33 36.74 -25.00 -1.87
CA GLU A 33 36.91 -25.41 -3.27
C GLU A 33 35.64 -25.15 -4.09
N THR A 34 34.47 -25.56 -3.57
CA THR A 34 33.18 -25.34 -4.25
C THR A 34 32.81 -23.85 -4.25
N LEU A 35 33.19 -23.08 -3.23
CA LEU A 35 33.02 -21.63 -3.19
C LEU A 35 33.80 -20.95 -4.32
N ASN A 36 35.07 -21.32 -4.51
CA ASN A 36 35.90 -20.74 -5.57
C ASN A 36 35.39 -21.11 -6.96
N ALA A 37 34.90 -22.34 -7.15
CA ALA A 37 34.27 -22.75 -8.39
C ALA A 37 32.99 -21.93 -8.67
N TYR A 38 32.18 -21.67 -7.65
CA TYR A 38 31.02 -20.78 -7.77
C TYR A 38 31.43 -19.34 -8.12
N ILE A 39 32.41 -18.76 -7.40
CA ILE A 39 32.88 -17.38 -7.65
C ILE A 39 33.55 -17.25 -9.03
N ALA A 40 34.17 -18.30 -9.56
CA ALA A 40 34.71 -18.27 -10.92
C ALA A 40 33.61 -18.19 -12.00
N ASP A 41 32.42 -18.74 -11.72
CA ASP A 41 31.36 -18.95 -12.71
C ASP A 41 30.07 -18.12 -12.43
N TYR A 42 30.01 -17.35 -11.35
CA TYR A 42 28.78 -16.67 -10.91
C TYR A 42 28.17 -15.71 -11.96
N ARG A 43 28.99 -15.14 -12.85
CA ARG A 43 28.53 -14.25 -13.92
C ARG A 43 27.72 -14.98 -15.00
N ASN A 44 27.99 -16.27 -15.20
CA ASN A 44 27.31 -17.10 -16.19
C ASN A 44 25.99 -17.67 -15.67
N LEU A 45 25.62 -17.38 -14.41
CA LEU A 45 24.38 -17.85 -13.77
C LEU A 45 24.19 -19.37 -13.82
N ASN A 46 25.30 -20.12 -13.86
CA ASN A 46 25.27 -21.57 -13.88
C ASN A 46 24.73 -22.10 -12.54
N THR A 47 23.56 -22.75 -12.58
CA THR A 47 22.91 -23.26 -11.37
C THR A 47 23.74 -24.37 -10.72
N ARG A 48 24.45 -25.17 -11.52
CA ARG A 48 25.20 -26.33 -11.04
C ARG A 48 26.30 -25.97 -10.04
N THR A 49 27.09 -24.93 -10.30
CA THR A 49 28.18 -24.53 -9.38
C THR A 49 27.64 -23.96 -8.07
N CYS A 50 26.51 -23.26 -8.13
CA CYS A 50 25.79 -22.77 -6.94
C CYS A 50 25.22 -23.94 -6.12
N ASP A 51 24.57 -24.90 -6.79
CA ASP A 51 23.98 -26.08 -6.14
C ASP A 51 25.05 -26.98 -5.50
N LEU A 52 26.20 -27.17 -6.16
CA LEU A 52 27.33 -27.91 -5.58
C LEU A 52 27.89 -27.25 -4.30
N HIS A 53 27.95 -25.91 -4.26
CA HIS A 53 28.38 -25.21 -3.05
C HIS A 53 27.31 -25.29 -1.95
N LEU A 54 26.04 -25.13 -2.32
CA LEU A 54 24.89 -25.30 -1.41
C LEU A 54 24.89 -26.69 -0.78
N ASP A 55 25.07 -27.75 -1.58
CA ASP A 55 25.12 -29.14 -1.12
C ASP A 55 26.29 -29.39 -0.16
N CYS A 56 27.47 -28.81 -0.43
CA CYS A 56 28.61 -28.88 0.50
C CYS A 56 28.28 -28.26 1.86
N ILE A 57 27.71 -27.06 1.88
CA ILE A 57 27.33 -26.39 3.14
C ILE A 57 26.29 -27.22 3.89
N LEU A 58 25.29 -27.75 3.17
CA LEU A 58 24.26 -28.58 3.77
C LEU A 58 24.86 -29.88 4.32
N ALA A 59 25.77 -30.55 3.62
CA ALA A 59 26.42 -31.77 4.09
C ALA A 59 27.16 -31.56 5.43
N GLU A 60 27.92 -30.47 5.55
CA GLU A 60 28.71 -30.13 6.74
C GLU A 60 27.88 -29.50 7.89
N THR A 61 26.64 -29.11 7.61
CA THR A 61 25.75 -28.53 8.62
C THR A 61 25.14 -29.64 9.50
N SER A 62 25.14 -29.45 10.82
CA SER A 62 24.55 -30.43 11.74
C SER A 62 23.04 -30.62 11.50
N GLU A 63 22.56 -31.86 11.66
CA GLU A 63 21.14 -32.23 11.51
C GLU A 63 20.19 -31.38 12.37
N SER A 64 20.61 -31.00 13.58
CA SER A 64 19.84 -30.09 14.44
C SER A 64 19.67 -28.68 13.86
N THR A 65 20.64 -28.19 13.08
CA THR A 65 20.55 -26.89 12.39
C THR A 65 19.67 -27.00 11.16
N LYS A 66 19.78 -28.10 10.39
CA LYS A 66 18.88 -28.40 9.27
C LYS A 66 17.43 -28.44 9.72
N ALA A 67 17.14 -29.11 10.83
CA ALA A 67 15.81 -29.14 11.44
C ALA A 67 15.30 -27.73 11.82
N LYS A 68 16.18 -26.84 12.32
CA LYS A 68 15.82 -25.45 12.61
C LYS A 68 15.53 -24.63 11.34
N ILE A 69 16.31 -24.81 10.27
CA ILE A 69 16.05 -24.17 8.97
C ILE A 69 14.70 -24.64 8.42
N ALA A 70 14.42 -25.94 8.48
CA ALA A 70 13.12 -26.50 8.08
C ALA A 70 11.96 -25.91 8.92
N SER A 71 12.16 -25.70 10.22
CA SER A 71 11.17 -25.05 11.08
C SER A 71 10.94 -23.58 10.68
N ALA A 72 11.99 -22.85 10.28
CA ALA A 72 11.88 -21.46 9.83
C ALA A 72 11.04 -21.33 8.54
N ALA A 73 11.18 -22.29 7.62
CA ALA A 73 10.40 -22.33 6.38
C ALA A 73 8.88 -22.38 6.63
N ILE A 74 8.42 -22.98 7.73
CA ILE A 74 6.99 -23.00 8.09
C ILE A 74 6.50 -21.58 8.41
N PHE A 75 7.24 -20.85 9.23
CA PHE A 75 6.89 -19.47 9.59
C PHE A 75 6.89 -18.56 8.36
N LEU A 76 7.91 -18.69 7.51
CA LEU A 76 8.02 -17.93 6.27
C LEU A 76 6.92 -18.30 5.26
N GLY A 77 6.54 -19.57 5.15
CA GLY A 77 5.43 -20.00 4.30
C GLY A 77 4.08 -19.40 4.70
N ILE A 78 3.87 -19.13 5.99
CA ILE A 78 2.63 -18.53 6.52
C ILE A 78 2.61 -16.99 6.35
N LEU A 79 3.78 -16.36 6.13
CA LEU A 79 3.93 -14.90 6.02
C LEU A 79 2.93 -14.25 5.05
N PRO A 80 2.77 -14.70 3.79
CA PRO A 80 1.83 -14.08 2.85
C PRO A 80 0.38 -14.07 3.35
N SER A 81 -0.04 -15.15 4.01
CA SER A 81 -1.39 -15.27 4.58
C SER A 81 -1.57 -14.33 5.79
N MET A 82 -0.57 -14.24 6.67
CA MET A 82 -0.61 -13.28 7.79
C MET A 82 -0.70 -11.83 7.32
N LEU A 83 0.03 -11.49 6.25
CA LEU A 83 -0.01 -10.14 5.67
C LEU A 83 -1.35 -9.86 5.00
N SER A 84 -1.97 -10.85 4.36
CA SER A 84 -3.33 -10.73 3.82
C SER A 84 -4.34 -10.35 4.91
N MET A 85 -4.28 -10.96 6.09
CA MET A 85 -5.18 -10.61 7.20
C MET A 85 -5.09 -9.14 7.64
N MET A 86 -3.93 -8.49 7.42
CA MET A 86 -3.66 -7.11 7.81
C MET A 86 -3.56 -6.12 6.65
N GLY A 87 -3.64 -6.57 5.41
CA GLY A 87 -3.62 -5.69 4.24
C GLY A 87 -4.89 -4.83 4.16
N PRO A 88 -4.86 -3.70 3.43
CA PRO A 88 -6.08 -3.04 3.01
C PRO A 88 -6.81 -3.91 1.99
N SER A 89 -8.14 -3.78 1.91
CA SER A 89 -8.87 -4.42 0.83
C SER A 89 -8.55 -3.72 -0.49
N MET A 90 -8.59 -4.48 -1.59
CA MET A 90 -8.31 -3.91 -2.91
C MET A 90 -9.33 -2.82 -3.29
N THR A 91 -10.60 -3.05 -2.97
CA THR A 91 -11.70 -2.09 -3.23
C THR A 91 -11.50 -0.78 -2.46
N GLN A 92 -11.13 -0.85 -1.17
CA GLN A 92 -10.79 0.29 -0.32
C GLN A 92 -9.68 1.15 -0.94
N LEU A 93 -8.59 0.50 -1.34
CA LEU A 93 -7.43 1.20 -1.91
C LEU A 93 -7.73 1.78 -3.31
N THR A 94 -8.50 1.07 -4.12
CA THR A 94 -8.95 1.55 -5.44
C THR A 94 -9.90 2.74 -5.32
N LEU A 95 -10.81 2.76 -4.34
CA LEU A 95 -11.64 3.93 -4.06
C LEU A 95 -10.80 5.14 -3.61
N LEU A 96 -9.80 4.92 -2.74
CA LEU A 96 -8.86 5.97 -2.33
C LEU A 96 -8.10 6.56 -3.53
N SER A 97 -7.73 5.71 -4.49
CA SER A 97 -7.01 6.12 -5.70
C SER A 97 -7.78 7.13 -6.57
N ALA A 98 -9.11 7.21 -6.46
CA ALA A 98 -9.90 8.22 -7.18
C ALA A 98 -9.63 9.64 -6.66
N ARG A 99 -9.19 9.79 -5.40
CA ARG A 99 -8.82 11.09 -4.81
C ARG A 99 -7.31 11.32 -4.79
N ARG A 100 -6.57 10.36 -4.22
CA ARG A 100 -5.13 10.44 -3.94
C ARG A 100 -4.38 9.25 -4.56
N PRO A 101 -4.22 9.23 -5.90
CA PRO A 101 -3.62 8.10 -6.61
C PRO A 101 -2.18 7.80 -6.20
N LEU A 102 -1.32 8.79 -5.92
CA LEU A 102 0.09 8.50 -5.58
C LEU A 102 0.19 7.87 -4.19
N LEU A 103 -0.57 8.37 -3.23
CA LEU A 103 -0.66 7.78 -1.90
C LEU A 103 -1.14 6.33 -1.99
N ALA A 104 -2.17 6.06 -2.79
CA ALA A 104 -2.69 4.71 -2.96
C ALA A 104 -1.66 3.74 -3.57
N ILE A 105 -0.86 4.19 -4.55
CA ILE A 105 0.25 3.41 -5.12
C ILE A 105 1.30 3.10 -4.06
N LEU A 106 1.71 4.09 -3.26
CA LEU A 106 2.71 3.88 -2.20
C LEU A 106 2.20 2.94 -1.10
N ILE A 107 0.91 3.02 -0.76
CA ILE A 107 0.27 2.09 0.17
C ILE A 107 0.27 0.66 -0.39
N ALA A 108 -0.05 0.47 -1.68
CA ALA A 108 0.01 -0.85 -2.31
C ALA A 108 1.42 -1.44 -2.21
N LEU A 109 2.45 -0.61 -2.44
CA LEU A 109 3.84 -0.99 -2.35
C LEU A 109 4.28 -1.34 -0.92
N GLY A 110 3.77 -0.61 0.08
CA GLY A 110 4.09 -0.85 1.49
C GLY A 110 3.30 -2.00 2.14
N SER A 111 2.13 -2.35 1.62
CA SER A 111 1.26 -3.36 2.23
C SER A 111 1.65 -4.80 1.92
N THR A 112 2.35 -5.06 0.80
CA THR A 112 2.89 -6.38 0.35
C THR A 112 1.90 -7.54 0.17
N ALA A 113 0.65 -7.39 0.63
CA ALA A 113 -0.49 -8.25 0.35
C ALA A 113 -1.80 -7.46 0.46
N PHE A 114 -2.83 -7.93 -0.23
CA PHE A 114 -4.22 -7.45 -0.09
C PHE A 114 -4.99 -8.36 0.85
N CYS A 115 -5.97 -7.78 1.56
CA CYS A 115 -6.91 -8.59 2.33
C CYS A 115 -7.83 -9.41 1.43
N LEU A 116 -7.90 -10.71 1.71
CA LEU A 116 -8.84 -11.64 1.10
C LEU A 116 -9.85 -12.11 2.14
N ASP A 117 -10.92 -11.33 2.35
CA ASP A 117 -12.02 -11.76 3.24
C ASP A 117 -12.92 -12.82 2.60
N ARG A 118 -13.25 -12.65 1.31
CA ARG A 118 -14.07 -13.62 0.55
C ARG A 118 -13.75 -13.53 -0.95
N LEU A 119 -13.29 -14.63 -1.54
CA LEU A 119 -12.97 -14.70 -2.97
C LEU A 119 -14.18 -14.30 -3.81
N PHE A 120 -13.98 -13.35 -4.72
CA PHE A 120 -15.01 -12.79 -5.62
C PHE A 120 -16.15 -12.02 -4.94
N HIS A 121 -16.11 -11.80 -3.63
CA HIS A 121 -17.05 -10.89 -2.99
C HIS A 121 -16.55 -9.46 -3.10
N ILE A 122 -17.28 -8.65 -3.84
CA ILE A 122 -16.93 -7.26 -4.10
C ILE A 122 -17.75 -6.43 -3.11
N GLU A 123 -17.08 -5.88 -2.10
CA GLU A 123 -17.69 -4.96 -1.15
C GLU A 123 -18.21 -3.75 -1.90
N THR A 124 -19.50 -3.42 -1.79
CA THR A 124 -20.03 -2.25 -2.48
C THR A 124 -19.44 -0.96 -1.89
N PRO A 125 -19.45 0.17 -2.61
CA PRO A 125 -18.95 1.42 -2.05
C PRO A 125 -19.70 1.83 -0.78
N ALA A 126 -20.98 1.46 -0.68
CA ALA A 126 -21.79 1.69 0.51
C ALA A 126 -21.32 0.84 1.69
N ASP A 127 -20.99 -0.44 1.45
CA ASP A 127 -20.47 -1.34 2.49
C ASP A 127 -19.11 -0.87 3.01
N ILE A 128 -18.23 -0.43 2.12
CA ILE A 128 -16.89 0.08 2.49
C ILE A 128 -17.00 1.35 3.34
N LEU A 129 -17.93 2.24 2.99
CA LEU A 129 -18.19 3.47 3.74
C LEU A 129 -19.00 3.21 5.02
N SER A 130 -19.73 2.09 5.12
CA SER A 130 -20.51 1.72 6.29
C SER A 130 -19.70 0.95 7.34
N MET A 131 -18.69 0.17 6.92
CA MET A 131 -17.82 -0.66 7.79
C MET A 131 -17.08 0.16 8.86
N VAL A 132 -16.81 1.44 8.61
CA VAL A 132 -16.38 2.40 9.64
C VAL A 132 -17.62 2.92 10.36
N GLN A 133 -18.14 2.09 11.28
CA GLN A 133 -19.32 2.37 12.08
C GLN A 133 -18.89 3.07 13.38
N GLY A 134 -19.04 4.40 13.42
CA GLY A 134 -18.70 5.24 14.56
C GLY A 134 -18.77 6.72 14.20
N GLU A 135 -18.99 7.59 15.19
CA GLU A 135 -18.78 9.03 15.04
C GLU A 135 -17.37 9.27 14.48
N ARG A 136 -17.19 10.32 13.65
CA ARG A 136 -15.87 10.65 13.12
C ARG A 136 -14.88 10.78 14.28
N PHE A 137 -13.98 9.83 14.42
CA PHE A 137 -12.96 9.84 15.47
C PHE A 137 -12.01 11.04 15.33
N ILE A 138 -11.94 11.64 14.14
CA ILE A 138 -11.07 12.77 13.82
C ILE A 138 -11.92 13.95 13.31
N PRO A 139 -11.93 15.10 14.00
CA PRO A 139 -12.64 16.29 13.56
C PRO A 139 -12.03 16.85 12.25
N ARG A 140 -12.85 17.53 11.44
CA ARG A 140 -12.36 18.18 10.22
C ARG A 140 -11.29 19.21 10.55
N ILE A 141 -10.15 19.09 9.90
CA ILE A 141 -9.08 20.06 10.01
C ILE A 141 -9.47 21.32 9.22
N ARG A 142 -9.91 22.35 9.94
CA ARG A 142 -10.30 23.65 9.36
C ARG A 142 -9.09 24.49 8.92
N SER A 143 -7.93 24.31 9.55
CA SER A 143 -6.71 25.07 9.27
C SER A 143 -5.92 24.49 8.10
N SER A 144 -5.57 25.35 7.14
CA SER A 144 -4.82 24.91 5.95
C SER A 144 -3.43 24.37 6.28
N ARG A 145 -2.76 24.93 7.30
CA ARG A 145 -1.43 24.51 7.75
C ARG A 145 -1.43 23.10 8.31
N TRP A 146 -2.41 22.80 9.17
CA TRP A 146 -2.57 21.47 9.77
C TRP A 146 -2.89 20.39 8.73
N GLY A 147 -3.63 20.73 7.66
CA GLY A 147 -3.88 19.79 6.57
C GLY A 147 -2.60 19.38 5.83
N VAL A 148 -1.70 20.33 5.59
CA VAL A 148 -0.40 20.03 4.96
C VAL A 148 0.46 19.16 5.88
N VAL A 149 0.49 19.45 7.18
CA VAL A 149 1.24 18.66 8.17
C VAL A 149 0.77 17.21 8.21
N VAL A 150 -0.55 16.96 8.23
CA VAL A 150 -1.10 15.60 8.23
C VAL A 150 -0.73 14.85 6.96
N SER A 151 -0.86 15.50 5.80
CA SER A 151 -0.48 14.90 4.52
C SER A 151 1.00 14.54 4.46
N ILE A 152 1.89 15.43 4.92
CA ILE A 152 3.33 15.14 5.02
C ILE A 152 3.57 13.96 5.96
N ALA A 153 2.91 13.91 7.12
CA ALA A 153 3.04 12.82 8.06
C ALA A 153 2.61 11.48 7.44
N GLU A 154 1.50 11.43 6.70
CA GLU A 154 1.05 10.24 5.98
C GLU A 154 2.08 9.76 4.95
N TYR A 155 2.64 10.65 4.13
CA TYR A 155 3.69 10.27 3.19
C TYR A 155 4.96 9.80 3.87
N LEU A 156 5.33 10.37 5.03
CA LEU A 156 6.50 9.92 5.79
C LEU A 156 6.27 8.52 6.38
N PHE A 157 5.10 8.26 6.97
CA PHE A 157 4.77 6.94 7.51
C PHE A 157 4.72 5.87 6.41
N ILE A 158 4.07 6.17 5.29
CA ILE A 158 4.00 5.25 4.15
C ILE A 158 5.38 5.08 3.49
N GLY A 159 6.14 6.17 3.32
CA GLY A 159 7.49 6.11 2.78
C GLY A 159 8.42 5.26 3.63
N ALA A 160 8.34 5.37 4.97
CA ALA A 160 9.06 4.51 5.90
C ALA A 160 8.63 3.05 5.78
N ALA A 161 7.33 2.77 5.65
CA ALA A 161 6.80 1.42 5.46
C ALA A 161 7.33 0.77 4.15
N VAL A 162 7.30 1.53 3.05
CA VAL A 162 7.83 1.13 1.73
C VAL A 162 9.33 0.86 1.80
N PHE A 163 10.10 1.79 2.39
CA PHE A 163 11.53 1.63 2.54
C PHE A 163 11.87 0.38 3.36
N ASN A 164 11.18 0.16 4.49
CA ASN A 164 11.38 -1.01 5.33
C ASN A 164 11.10 -2.31 4.58
N VAL A 165 10.02 -2.37 3.81
CA VAL A 165 9.62 -3.54 3.02
C VAL A 165 10.62 -3.86 1.92
N ILE A 166 11.09 -2.85 1.18
CA ILE A 166 12.06 -3.03 0.10
C ILE A 166 13.42 -3.41 0.67
N ASP A 167 13.91 -2.71 1.71
CA ASP A 167 15.17 -3.06 2.41
C ASP A 167 15.12 -4.51 2.90
N LEU A 168 13.99 -4.91 3.48
CA LEU A 168 13.84 -6.25 4.02
C LEU A 168 13.79 -7.31 2.90
N ALA A 169 13.08 -7.07 1.81
CA ALA A 169 13.03 -7.99 0.68
C ALA A 169 14.40 -8.17 0.03
N VAL A 170 15.15 -7.09 -0.15
CA VAL A 170 16.53 -7.12 -0.66
C VAL A 170 17.43 -7.88 0.31
N ARG A 171 17.38 -7.58 1.61
CA ARG A 171 18.20 -8.25 2.64
C ARG A 171 17.90 -9.74 2.75
N VAL A 172 16.62 -10.12 2.75
CA VAL A 172 16.22 -11.53 2.74
C VAL A 172 16.75 -12.19 1.47
N GLY A 173 16.56 -11.53 0.32
CA GLY A 173 17.08 -12.01 -0.96
C GLY A 173 18.59 -12.26 -0.92
N ASP A 174 19.36 -11.32 -0.39
CA ASP A 174 20.83 -11.30 -0.40
C ASP A 174 21.45 -12.31 0.59
N TYR A 175 20.92 -12.38 1.81
CA TYR A 175 21.50 -13.17 2.92
C TYR A 175 20.95 -14.60 2.99
N THR A 176 20.10 -14.99 2.03
CA THR A 176 19.50 -16.32 1.94
C THR A 176 19.57 -16.87 0.52
N VAL A 177 19.26 -18.16 0.39
CA VAL A 177 19.27 -18.89 -0.88
C VAL A 177 17.93 -19.59 -1.04
N MET A 178 17.37 -19.58 -2.27
CA MET A 178 16.16 -20.35 -2.58
C MET A 178 16.55 -21.77 -2.94
N SER A 179 15.87 -22.76 -2.38
CA SER A 179 16.13 -24.18 -2.66
C SER A 179 15.93 -24.59 -4.12
N PHE A 180 15.04 -23.91 -4.85
CA PHE A 180 14.74 -24.22 -6.25
C PHE A 180 15.54 -23.37 -7.26
N GLN A 181 16.15 -22.28 -6.83
CA GLN A 181 16.93 -21.36 -7.67
C GLN A 181 18.01 -20.64 -6.85
N CYS A 182 19.21 -21.21 -6.82
CA CYS A 182 20.31 -20.73 -5.99
C CYS A 182 20.86 -19.35 -6.43
N ASN A 183 20.94 -19.10 -7.75
CA ASN A 183 21.57 -17.91 -8.32
C ASN A 183 20.71 -16.63 -8.26
N ILE A 184 19.39 -16.75 -8.12
CA ILE A 184 18.47 -15.61 -8.24
C ILE A 184 18.11 -15.10 -6.85
N TRP A 185 18.35 -13.80 -6.61
CA TRP A 185 18.18 -13.17 -5.30
C TRP A 185 16.95 -12.31 -5.15
N PHE A 186 16.40 -11.83 -6.26
CA PHE A 186 15.35 -10.83 -6.26
C PHE A 186 13.92 -11.44 -6.19
N PHE A 187 13.76 -12.75 -5.94
CA PHE A 187 12.42 -13.36 -5.80
C PHE A 187 11.56 -12.69 -4.71
N PRO A 188 12.05 -12.47 -3.47
CA PRO A 188 11.28 -11.75 -2.46
C PRO A 188 10.93 -10.32 -2.90
N LEU A 189 11.82 -9.66 -3.65
CA LEU A 189 11.58 -8.32 -4.17
C LEU A 189 10.51 -8.30 -5.26
N ILE A 190 10.54 -9.26 -6.20
CA ILE A 190 9.49 -9.43 -7.21
C ILE A 190 8.13 -9.61 -6.52
N TRP A 191 8.08 -10.42 -5.48
CA TRP A 191 6.85 -10.64 -4.72
C TRP A 191 6.34 -9.36 -4.06
N VAL A 192 7.22 -8.56 -3.44
CA VAL A 192 6.79 -7.25 -2.90
C VAL A 192 6.25 -6.34 -4.00
N LEU A 193 6.90 -6.28 -5.16
CA LEU A 193 6.52 -5.40 -6.27
C LEU A 193 5.24 -5.85 -6.99
N SER A 194 4.94 -7.16 -7.03
CA SER A 194 3.78 -7.70 -7.73
C SER A 194 2.47 -7.19 -7.16
N VAL A 195 2.37 -6.87 -5.87
CA VAL A 195 1.16 -6.26 -5.30
C VAL A 195 0.85 -4.90 -5.91
N THR A 196 1.88 -4.07 -6.11
CA THR A 196 1.71 -2.77 -6.77
C THR A 196 1.31 -2.96 -8.22
N PHE A 197 1.86 -3.97 -8.90
CA PHE A 197 1.45 -4.30 -10.26
C PHE A 197 -0.03 -4.72 -10.33
N ILE A 198 -0.48 -5.62 -9.46
CA ILE A 198 -1.88 -6.05 -9.35
C ILE A 198 -2.79 -4.85 -9.05
N PHE A 199 -2.37 -3.96 -8.15
CA PHE A 199 -3.09 -2.72 -7.87
C PHE A 199 -3.29 -1.88 -9.12
N LEU A 200 -2.22 -1.64 -9.88
CA LEU A 200 -2.27 -0.78 -11.07
C LEU A 200 -3.18 -1.35 -12.16
N LEU A 201 -3.21 -2.68 -12.33
CA LEU A 201 -4.13 -3.35 -13.25
C LEU A 201 -5.60 -3.05 -12.94
N VAL A 202 -5.95 -2.83 -11.67
CA VAL A 202 -7.32 -2.50 -11.25
C VAL A 202 -7.54 -1.00 -11.14
N ALA A 203 -6.59 -0.26 -10.58
CA ALA A 203 -6.71 1.17 -10.34
C ALA A 203 -6.78 1.97 -11.64
N ILE A 204 -5.94 1.64 -12.64
CA ILE A 204 -5.88 2.41 -13.90
C ILE A 204 -7.23 2.36 -14.65
N PRO A 205 -7.83 1.20 -14.94
CA PRO A 205 -9.14 1.16 -15.58
C PRO A 205 -10.23 1.76 -14.69
N PHE A 206 -10.18 1.55 -13.37
CA PHE A 206 -11.16 2.10 -12.44
C PHE A 206 -11.26 3.63 -12.50
N GLN A 207 -10.16 4.34 -12.81
CA GLN A 207 -10.18 5.80 -13.00
C GLN A 207 -11.15 6.27 -14.08
N PHE A 208 -11.57 5.41 -15.00
CA PHE A 208 -12.52 5.75 -16.06
C PHE A 208 -13.99 5.52 -15.68
N SER A 209 -14.25 4.87 -14.55
CA SER A 209 -15.60 4.58 -14.04
C SER A 209 -16.41 5.83 -13.69
N ALA A 210 -17.73 5.68 -13.74
CA ALA A 210 -18.67 6.72 -13.33
C ALA A 210 -18.45 7.13 -11.86
N ILE A 211 -18.12 6.17 -11.00
CA ILE A 211 -17.83 6.41 -9.58
C ILE A 211 -16.56 7.23 -9.41
N ALA A 212 -15.45 6.86 -10.06
CA ALA A 212 -14.21 7.62 -9.96
C ALA A 212 -14.37 9.05 -10.52
N LYS A 213 -15.15 9.22 -11.60
CA LYS A 213 -15.53 10.54 -12.12
C LYS A 213 -16.36 11.34 -11.10
N HIS A 214 -17.38 10.72 -10.49
CA HIS A 214 -18.21 11.35 -9.48
C HIS A 214 -17.40 11.85 -8.27
N ILE A 215 -16.51 11.00 -7.76
CA ILE A 215 -15.64 11.33 -6.62
C ILE A 215 -14.71 12.50 -6.96
N ARG A 216 -14.10 12.52 -8.16
CA ARG A 216 -13.20 13.59 -8.60
C ARG A 216 -13.92 14.91 -8.86
N ASN A 217 -15.13 14.87 -9.41
CA ASN A 217 -15.90 16.09 -9.68
C ASN A 217 -16.32 16.79 -8.38
N ARG A 218 -16.64 16.00 -7.34
CA ARG A 218 -16.90 16.52 -5.99
C ARG A 218 -15.67 17.13 -5.34
N THR A 219 -14.48 16.56 -5.51
CA THR A 219 -13.26 17.14 -4.93
C THR A 219 -12.80 18.42 -5.62
N GLY A 220 -13.09 18.58 -6.92
CA GLY A 220 -12.73 19.78 -7.70
C GLY A 220 -13.61 21.02 -7.48
N THR A 221 -14.82 20.86 -6.94
CA THR A 221 -15.82 21.95 -6.79
C THR A 221 -15.67 22.78 -5.52
N THR A 222 -14.49 22.79 -4.90
CA THR A 222 -14.23 23.64 -3.72
C THR A 222 -14.01 25.10 -4.16
N SER A 223 -15.07 25.79 -4.59
CA SER A 223 -15.19 27.21 -4.31
C SER A 223 -15.37 27.32 -2.80
N VAL A 224 -14.44 27.99 -2.14
CA VAL A 224 -14.61 28.44 -0.77
C VAL A 224 -15.80 29.40 -0.80
N HIS A 225 -17.01 28.91 -0.55
CA HIS A 225 -18.07 29.79 -0.08
C HIS A 225 -17.65 30.23 1.32
N PRO A 226 -17.45 31.54 1.56
CA PRO A 226 -17.48 32.05 2.92
C PRO A 226 -18.86 31.66 3.45
N VAL A 227 -18.89 30.76 4.43
CA VAL A 227 -20.13 30.51 5.17
C VAL A 227 -20.47 31.84 5.82
N ASP A 228 -21.63 32.37 5.45
CA ASP A 228 -22.21 33.60 5.98
C ASP A 228 -22.08 33.61 7.50
N ALA A 229 -21.34 34.59 8.00
CA ALA A 229 -21.45 34.99 9.39
C ALA A 229 -22.84 35.63 9.53
N GLY A 230 -23.82 34.84 9.96
CA GLY A 230 -25.10 35.38 10.39
C GLY A 230 -24.87 36.29 11.60
N PRO A 231 -25.41 37.51 11.62
CA PRO A 231 -25.49 38.29 12.84
C PRO A 231 -26.68 37.80 13.67
N GLU A 232 -26.43 37.58 14.97
CA GLU A 232 -27.46 37.43 16.00
C GLU A 232 -28.31 38.73 16.10
N GLY A 233 -29.62 38.58 16.39
CA GLY A 233 -30.72 39.58 16.23
C GLY A 233 -30.74 40.81 17.17
N PRO A 234 -31.89 41.37 17.61
CA PRO A 234 -33.31 41.05 17.34
C PRO A 234 -34.25 42.27 17.03
N ASP A 235 -35.54 41.95 16.78
CA ASP A 235 -36.81 42.73 16.93
C ASP A 235 -37.09 44.03 16.12
N ASP A 236 -38.11 43.99 15.24
CA ASP A 236 -39.39 44.76 15.35
C ASP A 236 -40.17 44.94 14.02
N ALA A 237 -41.49 44.70 14.11
CA ALA A 237 -42.63 45.33 13.41
C ALA A 237 -42.86 45.25 11.86
N GLN A 238 -43.98 44.58 11.50
CA GLN A 238 -45.17 45.17 10.82
C GLN A 238 -45.31 45.23 9.26
N TRP A 239 -46.26 44.40 8.76
CA TRP A 239 -47.23 44.50 7.62
C TRP A 239 -46.81 44.79 6.14
N THR A 240 -47.42 44.00 5.22
CA THR A 240 -47.42 43.97 3.72
C THR A 240 -48.51 44.92 3.09
N PRO A 241 -48.74 45.13 1.74
CA PRO A 241 -48.45 44.30 0.52
C PRO A 241 -48.19 44.96 -0.91
N LEU A 242 -47.56 44.19 -1.82
CA LEU A 242 -47.71 44.03 -3.32
C LEU A 242 -47.43 45.17 -4.39
N PRO A 243 -47.19 44.83 -5.70
CA PRO A 243 -46.11 45.34 -6.61
C PRO A 243 -46.63 46.43 -7.62
N PRO A 244 -45.96 46.89 -8.72
CA PRO A 244 -44.75 46.43 -9.45
C PRO A 244 -43.78 47.53 -9.97
N ARG A 245 -42.52 47.16 -10.30
CA ARG A 245 -41.81 47.66 -11.51
C ARG A 245 -40.52 46.90 -11.76
N ALA A 246 -40.40 46.34 -12.96
CA ALA A 246 -39.14 45.91 -13.54
C ALA A 246 -38.22 47.12 -13.71
N GLU A 247 -36.93 47.01 -13.37
CA GLU A 247 -35.85 47.62 -14.15
C GLU A 247 -34.43 47.28 -13.62
N TRP A 248 -33.60 46.84 -14.57
CA TRP A 248 -32.12 46.77 -14.60
C TRP A 248 -31.39 45.73 -13.73
N ALA A 249 -31.11 44.60 -14.37
CA ALA A 249 -29.98 43.74 -14.05
C ALA A 249 -28.66 44.52 -14.11
N SER A 250 -27.97 44.60 -12.97
CA SER A 250 -26.54 44.94 -12.94
C SER A 250 -25.75 43.64 -12.93
N PRO A 251 -24.87 43.37 -13.91
CA PRO A 251 -23.96 42.24 -13.81
C PRO A 251 -22.84 42.65 -12.84
N SER A 252 -23.02 42.35 -11.55
CA SER A 252 -21.90 42.29 -10.61
C SER A 252 -21.04 41.10 -11.01
N GLY A 253 -20.20 41.30 -12.01
CA GLY A 253 -19.14 40.37 -12.39
C GLY A 253 -18.18 40.23 -11.23
N THR A 254 -18.44 39.28 -10.33
CA THR A 254 -17.45 38.79 -9.40
C THR A 254 -16.34 38.19 -10.25
N PHE A 255 -15.22 38.90 -10.32
CA PHE A 255 -13.96 38.45 -10.87
C PHE A 255 -13.55 37.17 -10.11
N SER A 256 -14.00 36.02 -10.60
CA SER A 256 -13.48 34.73 -10.20
C SER A 256 -12.03 34.71 -10.66
N ARG A 257 -11.11 34.98 -9.72
CA ARG A 257 -9.67 34.84 -9.90
C ARG A 257 -9.40 33.39 -10.29
N GLN A 258 -9.42 33.14 -11.59
CA GLN A 258 -9.21 31.83 -12.18
C GLN A 258 -7.76 31.48 -11.91
N ASN A 259 -7.53 30.66 -10.90
CA ASN A 259 -6.19 30.29 -10.46
C ASN A 259 -5.50 29.54 -11.61
N SER A 260 -4.62 30.23 -12.32
CA SER A 260 -3.92 29.80 -13.53
C SER A 260 -2.75 28.85 -13.23
N GLY A 261 -2.94 27.94 -12.27
CA GLY A 261 -1.99 26.87 -12.02
C GLY A 261 -1.94 25.92 -13.22
N THR A 262 -0.74 25.49 -13.60
CA THR A 262 -0.53 24.42 -14.58
C THR A 262 -1.28 23.15 -14.13
N SER A 263 -1.68 22.29 -15.08
CA SER A 263 -2.41 21.04 -14.79
C SER A 263 -1.70 20.19 -13.71
N VAL A 264 -0.36 20.18 -13.74
CA VAL A 264 0.50 19.47 -12.76
C VAL A 264 0.39 20.08 -11.35
N SER A 265 0.38 21.41 -11.23
CA SER A 265 0.23 22.07 -9.93
C SER A 265 -1.11 21.75 -9.28
N LYS A 266 -2.20 21.74 -10.05
CA LYS A 266 -3.54 21.36 -9.56
C LYS A 266 -3.61 19.89 -9.14
N PHE A 267 -2.95 19.00 -9.88
CA PHE A 267 -2.82 17.58 -9.53
C PHE A 267 -2.06 17.40 -8.22
N MET A 268 -0.88 18.02 -8.07
CA MET A 268 -0.08 17.93 -6.84
C MET A 268 -0.79 18.54 -5.64
N LEU A 269 -1.48 19.67 -5.82
CA LEU A 269 -2.25 20.28 -4.72
C LEU A 269 -3.38 19.36 -4.24
N ARG A 270 -4.03 18.65 -5.18
CA ARG A 270 -5.06 17.66 -4.84
C ARG A 270 -4.45 16.47 -4.09
N GLU A 271 -3.28 16.01 -4.52
CA GLU A 271 -2.58 14.90 -3.90
C GLU A 271 -2.09 15.21 -2.47
N LEU A 272 -1.62 16.45 -2.24
CA LEU A 272 -1.20 16.92 -0.91
C LEU A 272 -2.38 17.28 0.00
N THR A 273 -3.61 17.38 -0.50
CA THR A 273 -4.77 17.66 0.33
C THR A 273 -5.23 16.36 1.02
N PRO A 274 -5.17 16.26 2.36
CA PRO A 274 -5.54 15.04 3.05
C PRO A 274 -7.05 14.78 2.93
N GLY A 275 -7.46 13.52 3.08
CA GLY A 275 -8.86 13.08 3.04
C GLY A 275 -9.77 13.92 3.93
N LEU A 276 -9.28 14.33 5.10
CA LEU A 276 -9.97 15.15 6.10
C LEU A 276 -10.46 16.52 5.59
N ARG A 277 -9.88 17.03 4.50
CA ARG A 277 -10.27 18.31 3.87
C ARG A 277 -11.16 18.15 2.66
N HIS A 278 -11.28 16.93 2.11
CA HIS A 278 -12.16 16.69 0.98
C HIS A 278 -13.64 16.72 1.40
N PRO A 279 -14.54 17.13 0.48
CA PRO A 279 -15.97 17.06 0.74
C PRO A 279 -16.38 15.61 0.99
N SER A 280 -17.25 15.45 1.98
CA SER A 280 -17.80 14.15 2.31
C SER A 280 -18.79 13.68 1.25
N LEU A 281 -18.78 12.39 0.97
CA LEU A 281 -19.73 11.70 0.12
C LEU A 281 -20.91 11.26 0.99
N LYS A 282 -22.13 11.56 0.52
CA LYS A 282 -23.33 10.92 1.04
C LYS A 282 -23.43 9.55 0.41
N VAL A 283 -23.54 8.50 1.23
CA VAL A 283 -23.56 7.11 0.76
C VAL A 283 -24.69 6.87 -0.25
N ALA A 284 -25.85 7.51 -0.06
CA ALA A 284 -27.00 7.42 -0.95
C ALA A 284 -26.79 8.04 -2.35
N GLU A 285 -25.83 8.94 -2.52
CA GLU A 285 -25.55 9.62 -3.80
C GLU A 285 -24.44 8.93 -4.60
N VAL A 286 -23.78 7.91 -4.04
CA VAL A 286 -22.70 7.18 -4.73
C VAL A 286 -23.32 6.19 -5.72
N PRO A 287 -22.95 6.25 -7.02
CA PRO A 287 -23.41 5.27 -8.00
C PRO A 287 -23.01 3.85 -7.62
N GLN A 288 -23.87 2.87 -7.93
CA GLN A 288 -23.51 1.46 -7.82
C GLN A 288 -22.38 1.09 -8.78
N PHE A 289 -21.66 0.00 -8.50
CA PHE A 289 -20.61 -0.48 -9.39
C PHE A 289 -21.19 -0.88 -10.74
N GLU A 290 -20.55 -0.37 -11.80
CA GLU A 290 -20.81 -0.84 -13.15
C GLU A 290 -20.39 -2.32 -13.27
N PRO A 291 -21.09 -3.16 -14.06
CA PRO A 291 -20.77 -4.58 -14.16
C PRO A 291 -19.30 -4.87 -14.56
N TRP A 292 -18.72 -4.03 -15.41
CA TRP A 292 -17.31 -4.17 -15.82
C TRP A 292 -16.34 -3.88 -14.67
N VAL A 293 -16.69 -2.99 -13.75
CA VAL A 293 -15.91 -2.72 -12.53
C VAL A 293 -15.92 -3.94 -11.62
N ALA A 294 -17.06 -4.63 -11.55
CA ALA A 294 -17.15 -5.88 -10.79
C ALA A 294 -16.24 -6.97 -11.39
N VAL A 295 -16.24 -7.14 -12.72
CA VAL A 295 -15.32 -8.07 -13.41
C VAL A 295 -13.86 -7.70 -13.12
N LEU A 296 -13.52 -6.42 -13.15
CA LEU A 296 -12.18 -5.93 -12.86
C LEU A 296 -11.72 -6.28 -11.44
N PHE A 297 -12.57 -6.07 -10.43
CA PHE A 297 -12.28 -6.48 -9.06
C PHE A 297 -12.22 -8.01 -8.90
N GLY A 298 -13.00 -8.76 -9.67
CA GLY A 298 -12.89 -10.23 -9.72
C GLY A 298 -11.52 -10.69 -10.24
N VAL A 299 -11.05 -10.11 -11.33
CA VAL A 299 -9.72 -10.38 -11.91
C VAL A 299 -8.61 -9.99 -10.92
N GLY A 300 -8.70 -8.81 -10.32
CA GLY A 300 -7.73 -8.37 -9.30
C GLY A 300 -7.70 -9.29 -8.08
N SER A 301 -8.86 -9.76 -7.62
CA SER A 301 -8.97 -10.71 -6.50
C SER A 301 -8.34 -12.06 -6.82
N PHE A 302 -8.52 -12.54 -8.06
CA PHE A 302 -7.86 -13.76 -8.54
C PHE A 302 -6.33 -13.62 -8.51
N PHE A 303 -5.80 -12.52 -9.05
CA PHE A 303 -4.35 -12.27 -8.99
C PHE A 303 -3.83 -12.09 -7.56
N ALA A 304 -4.60 -11.44 -6.69
CA ALA A 304 -4.24 -11.31 -5.27
C ALA A 304 -4.20 -12.67 -4.56
N ALA A 305 -5.13 -13.58 -4.84
CA ALA A 305 -5.11 -14.95 -4.33
C ALA A 305 -3.90 -15.73 -4.86
N PHE A 306 -3.64 -15.65 -6.16
CA PHE A 306 -2.48 -16.27 -6.79
C PHE A 306 -1.15 -15.76 -6.22
N HIS A 307 -1.07 -14.45 -5.97
CA HIS A 307 0.08 -13.77 -5.35
C HIS A 307 0.41 -14.33 -3.95
N ILE A 308 -0.61 -14.61 -3.13
CA ILE A 308 -0.42 -15.23 -1.82
C ILE A 308 0.13 -16.65 -1.97
N ILE A 309 -0.45 -17.46 -2.86
CA ILE A 309 -0.02 -18.85 -3.09
C ILE A 309 1.44 -18.89 -3.57
N LEU A 310 1.79 -18.04 -4.54
CA LEU A 310 3.17 -17.90 -5.02
C LEU A 310 4.12 -17.46 -3.91
N GLY A 311 3.71 -16.51 -3.10
CA GLY A 311 4.46 -16.07 -1.93
C GLY A 311 4.76 -17.21 -0.99
N THR A 312 3.76 -18.04 -0.68
CA THR A 312 3.92 -19.16 0.26
C THR A 312 5.00 -20.10 -0.24
N GLY A 313 4.97 -20.46 -1.53
CA GLY A 313 5.98 -21.32 -2.13
C GLY A 313 7.38 -20.70 -2.17
N TRP A 314 7.50 -19.41 -2.47
CA TRP A 314 8.80 -18.74 -2.51
C TRP A 314 9.41 -18.58 -1.12
N PHE A 315 8.62 -18.10 -0.14
CA PHE A 315 9.11 -17.90 1.22
C PHE A 315 9.36 -19.21 1.97
N SER A 316 8.60 -20.27 1.71
CA SER A 316 8.88 -21.61 2.28
C SER A 316 10.15 -22.26 1.70
N SER A 317 10.65 -21.75 0.58
CA SER A 317 11.85 -22.26 -0.09
C SER A 317 13.14 -21.55 0.34
N ILE A 318 13.04 -20.59 1.28
CA ILE A 318 14.19 -19.87 1.85
C ILE A 318 15.01 -20.78 2.75
N LEU A 319 16.31 -20.86 2.48
CA LEU A 319 17.30 -21.56 3.30
C LEU A 319 18.15 -20.59 4.14
N PHE A 320 18.92 -21.16 5.07
CA PHE A 320 19.91 -20.44 5.90
C PHE A 320 19.36 -19.36 6.84
N LEU A 321 18.07 -19.43 7.12
CA LEU A 321 17.40 -18.52 8.02
C LEU A 321 16.95 -19.25 9.29
N SER A 322 17.23 -18.68 10.46
CA SER A 322 16.83 -19.28 11.74
C SER A 322 15.36 -18.97 12.06
N PRO A 323 14.65 -19.79 12.86
CA PRO A 323 13.27 -19.48 13.23
C PRO A 323 13.12 -18.10 13.92
N GLY A 324 14.10 -17.70 14.73
CA GLY A 324 14.11 -16.39 15.38
C GLY A 324 14.30 -15.23 14.39
N ASP A 325 15.18 -15.40 13.39
CA ASP A 325 15.31 -14.44 12.29
C ASP A 325 14.03 -14.37 11.45
N ALA A 326 13.37 -15.51 11.22
CA ALA A 326 12.14 -15.59 10.42
C ALA A 326 11.03 -14.75 11.07
N ILE A 327 10.84 -14.92 12.37
CA ILE A 327 9.86 -14.14 13.14
C ILE A 327 10.18 -12.65 13.06
N ARG A 328 11.46 -12.25 13.17
CA ARG A 328 11.85 -10.83 13.04
C ARG A 328 11.52 -10.27 11.66
N VAL A 329 11.78 -11.03 10.60
CA VAL A 329 11.41 -10.66 9.21
C VAL A 329 9.89 -10.51 9.10
N ILE A 330 9.13 -11.49 9.59
CA ILE A 330 7.66 -11.48 9.55
C ILE A 330 7.10 -10.25 10.26
N MET A 331 7.57 -9.96 11.48
CA MET A 331 7.09 -8.82 12.27
C MET A 331 7.38 -7.48 11.60
N ARG A 332 8.50 -7.36 10.87
CA ARG A 332 8.83 -6.13 10.13
C ARG A 332 7.91 -5.94 8.92
N PHE A 333 7.62 -6.99 8.15
CA PHE A 333 6.61 -6.91 7.08
C PHE A 333 5.23 -6.57 7.65
N PHE A 334 4.83 -7.26 8.72
CA PHE A 334 3.56 -7.07 9.39
C PHE A 334 3.36 -5.63 9.89
N ALA A 335 4.38 -5.04 10.52
CA ALA A 335 4.35 -3.67 10.98
C ALA A 335 4.09 -2.67 9.84
N SER A 336 4.74 -2.85 8.68
CA SER A 336 4.49 -2.02 7.49
C SER A 336 3.05 -2.17 6.99
N SER A 337 2.51 -3.40 6.91
CA SER A 337 1.12 -3.63 6.48
C SER A 337 0.11 -2.98 7.44
N VAL A 338 0.35 -3.04 8.75
CA VAL A 338 -0.50 -2.37 9.76
C VAL A 338 -0.49 -0.86 9.57
N VAL A 339 0.70 -0.25 9.39
CA VAL A 339 0.82 1.19 9.13
C VAL A 339 0.04 1.58 7.86
N CYS A 340 0.21 0.82 6.78
CA CYS A 340 -0.54 1.02 5.53
C CYS A 340 -2.06 0.94 5.74
N ARG A 341 -2.55 -0.07 6.47
CA ARG A 341 -3.98 -0.25 6.77
C ARG A 341 -4.54 0.90 7.61
N LEU A 342 -3.81 1.36 8.62
CA LEU A 342 -4.24 2.48 9.47
C LEU A 342 -4.40 3.77 8.66
N VAL A 343 -3.46 4.06 7.76
CA VAL A 343 -3.55 5.24 6.87
C VAL A 343 -4.76 5.14 5.93
N VAL A 344 -5.02 3.95 5.34
CA VAL A 344 -6.21 3.73 4.50
C VAL A 344 -7.50 3.95 5.29
N MET A 345 -7.58 3.42 6.52
CA MET A 345 -8.76 3.60 7.38
C MET A 345 -9.02 5.06 7.71
N VAL A 346 -7.98 5.84 8.04
CA VAL A 346 -8.10 7.28 8.32
C VAL A 346 -8.59 8.05 7.07
N GLU A 347 -8.03 7.75 5.91
CA GLU A 347 -8.41 8.39 4.65
C GLU A 347 -9.85 8.06 4.22
N LEU A 348 -10.28 6.81 4.38
CA LEU A 348 -11.65 6.38 4.06
C LEU A 348 -12.68 6.92 5.05
N ALA A 349 -12.36 6.92 6.35
CA ALA A 349 -13.22 7.52 7.38
C ALA A 349 -13.51 9.00 7.10
N SER A 350 -12.53 9.69 6.51
CA SER A 350 -12.66 11.08 6.10
C SER A 350 -13.60 11.31 4.91
N MET A 351 -13.89 10.26 4.11
CA MET A 351 -14.74 10.36 2.93
C MET A 351 -16.24 10.39 3.25
N LYS A 352 -16.68 9.91 4.43
CA LYS A 352 -18.10 9.76 4.79
C LYS A 352 -18.73 11.07 5.28
N SER A 353 -19.98 11.37 4.92
CA SER A 353 -20.75 12.47 5.56
C SER A 353 -21.49 11.95 6.79
N GLN A 354 -21.35 12.63 7.94
CA GLN A 354 -22.35 12.49 9.00
C GLN A 354 -23.62 13.18 8.52
N GLU A 355 -24.70 12.43 8.35
CA GLU A 355 -26.02 12.99 8.60
C GLU A 355 -26.11 13.17 10.11
N MET A 356 -26.05 14.41 10.59
CA MET A 356 -26.47 14.68 11.96
C MET A 356 -27.97 14.39 12.02
N PRO A 357 -28.45 13.56 12.96
CA PRO A 357 -29.88 13.49 13.23
C PRO A 357 -30.31 14.91 13.60
N ARG A 358 -31.22 15.48 12.81
CA ARG A 358 -31.90 16.73 13.19
C ARG A 358 -32.81 16.35 14.37
N GLY A 359 -32.34 16.64 15.57
CA GLY A 359 -33.16 16.65 16.78
C GLY A 359 -34.05 17.87 16.80
#